data_AF-A0AAV6G7M7-F1
#
_entry.id   AF-A0AAV6G7M7-F1
#
_cell.length_a   1.000
_cell.length_b   1.000
_cell.length_c   1.000
_cell.angle_alpha   90.00
_cell.angle_beta   90.00
_cell.angle_gamma   90.00
#
_symmetry.space_group_name_H-M   'P 1'
#
loop_
_entity.id
_entity.type
_entity.pdbx_description
1 polymer ?
#
loop_
_entity_poly.entity_id
_entity_poly.type
_entity_poly.pdbx_seq_one_letter_code
_entity_poly.pdbx_strand_id
1 'polypeptide(L)'
;MNSLFSRDSQIKAIESLLNDAEKYLGQCCTTLASYTRKTAKLRDKADVLVRQLNEFASTEDPELRTCINNLAEDIAMVQDYRQAEVERLEARVVTPLKAYGDIVKIKRADLKRFNADRSREMKELQKLEKIRLKNPADRQSIVSFII
;
A
#
# COMPACT_ATOMS: atom_id res chain seq x y z
N MET A 1 13.74 -30.12 18.18
CA MET A 1 13.52 -28.89 18.97
C MET A 1 14.05 -27.64 18.26
N ASN A 2 15.25 -27.65 17.65
CA ASN A 2 15.83 -26.48 16.95
C ASN A 2 15.03 -25.94 15.75
N SER A 3 14.29 -26.79 15.02
CA SER A 3 13.48 -26.35 13.87
C SER A 3 12.23 -25.55 14.25
N LEU A 4 11.68 -25.75 15.46
CA LEU A 4 10.49 -25.05 15.95
C LEU A 4 10.83 -23.62 16.37
N PHE A 5 11.90 -23.45 17.16
CA PHE A 5 12.42 -22.13 17.54
C PHE A 5 12.84 -21.29 16.32
N SER A 6 13.41 -21.94 15.29
CA SER A 6 13.75 -21.28 14.03
C SER A 6 12.52 -20.83 13.22
N ARG A 7 11.35 -21.47 13.38
CA ARG A 7 10.11 -21.06 12.72
C ARG A 7 9.41 -19.92 13.48
N ASP A 8 9.51 -19.89 14.80
CA ASP A 8 8.98 -18.77 15.62
C ASP A 8 9.69 -17.45 15.31
N SER A 9 11.02 -17.48 15.18
CA SER A 9 11.79 -16.28 14.80
C SER A 9 11.43 -15.80 13.39
N GLN A 10 11.23 -16.72 12.44
CA GLN A 10 10.78 -16.39 11.08
C GLN A 10 9.40 -15.75 11.07
N ILE A 11 8.42 -16.28 11.83
CA ILE A 11 7.07 -15.70 11.91
C ILE A 11 7.15 -14.27 12.45
N LYS A 12 7.89 -14.05 13.55
CA LYS A 12 8.07 -12.71 14.11
C LYS A 12 8.72 -11.74 13.11
N ALA A 13 9.69 -12.22 12.33
CA ALA A 13 10.33 -11.41 11.29
C ALA A 13 9.32 -11.02 10.18
N ILE A 14 8.47 -11.96 9.74
CA ILE A 14 7.43 -11.68 8.74
C ILE A 14 6.37 -10.73 9.31
N GLU A 15 5.94 -10.90 10.56
CA GLU A 15 5.01 -9.98 11.23
C GLU A 15 5.57 -8.56 11.27
N SER A 16 6.84 -8.40 11.66
CA SER A 16 7.53 -7.11 11.64
C SER A 16 7.56 -6.51 10.25
N LEU A 17 7.95 -7.29 9.24
CA LEU A 17 8.00 -6.85 7.85
C LEU A 17 6.63 -6.36 7.35
N LEU A 18 5.55 -7.08 7.66
CA LEU A 18 4.20 -6.68 7.26
C LEU A 18 3.75 -5.40 7.98
N ASN A 19 4.12 -5.21 9.24
CA ASN A 19 3.81 -3.99 9.99
C ASN A 19 4.55 -2.78 9.43
N ASP A 20 5.83 -2.93 9.12
CA ASP A 20 6.63 -1.87 8.50
C ASP A 20 6.09 -1.55 7.10
N ALA A 21 5.81 -2.57 6.29
CA ALA A 21 5.23 -2.38 4.96
C ALA A 21 3.91 -1.62 5.01
N GLU A 22 2.96 -2.01 5.88
CA GLU A 22 1.70 -1.29 6.03
C GLU A 22 1.90 0.17 6.45
N LYS A 23 2.77 0.39 7.44
CA LYS A 23 3.06 1.74 7.96
C LYS A 23 3.64 2.63 6.88
N TYR A 24 4.75 2.22 6.25
CA TYR A 24 5.48 3.07 5.32
C TYR A 24 4.72 3.23 4.00
N LEU A 25 4.10 2.17 3.46
CA LEU A 25 3.31 2.28 2.24
C LEU A 25 2.05 3.13 2.47
N GLY A 26 1.41 3.02 3.64
CA GLY A 26 0.28 3.87 4.01
C GLY A 26 0.67 5.36 4.12
N GLN A 27 1.82 5.65 4.71
CA GLN A 27 2.38 7.00 4.77
C GLN A 27 2.70 7.56 3.37
N CYS A 28 3.37 6.77 2.53
CA CYS A 28 3.66 7.15 1.15
C CYS A 28 2.37 7.43 0.36
N CYS A 29 1.37 6.55 0.47
CA CYS A 29 0.09 6.71 -0.22
C CYS A 29 -0.65 7.98 0.22
N THR A 30 -0.65 8.26 1.52
CA THR A 30 -1.28 9.47 2.08
C THR A 30 -0.59 10.74 1.56
N THR A 31 0.74 10.76 1.58
CA THR A 31 1.54 11.89 1.09
C THR A 31 1.35 12.11 -0.40
N LEU A 32 1.42 11.06 -1.22
CA LEU A 32 1.24 11.15 -2.68
C LEU A 32 -0.17 11.57 -3.06
N ALA A 33 -1.20 11.05 -2.39
CA ALA A 33 -2.57 11.49 -2.62
C ALA A 33 -2.76 12.97 -2.22
N SER A 34 -2.13 13.42 -1.14
CA SER A 34 -2.13 14.83 -0.73
C SER A 34 -1.43 15.73 -1.75
N TYR A 35 -0.25 15.30 -2.23
CA TYR A 35 0.50 15.98 -3.28
C TYR A 35 -0.34 16.10 -4.57
N THR A 36 -0.92 15.01 -5.07
CA THR A 36 -1.76 14.98 -6.28
C THR A 36 -2.95 15.93 -6.15
N ARG A 37 -3.64 15.95 -5.01
CA ARG A 37 -4.74 16.91 -4.75
C ARG A 37 -4.26 18.36 -4.70
N LYS A 38 -3.11 18.64 -4.09
CA LYS A 38 -2.51 19.99 -4.13
C LYS A 38 -2.12 20.36 -5.56
N THR A 39 -1.72 19.38 -6.37
CA THR A 39 -1.42 19.61 -7.77
C THR A 39 -2.67 20.08 -8.52
N ALA A 40 -3.77 19.33 -8.42
CA ALA A 40 -5.06 19.74 -8.96
C ALA A 40 -5.53 21.13 -8.46
N LYS A 41 -5.33 21.43 -7.17
CA LYS A 41 -5.73 22.73 -6.62
C LYS A 41 -4.99 23.94 -7.20
N LEU A 42 -3.69 23.84 -7.56
CA LEU A 42 -3.05 24.98 -8.23
C LEU A 42 -3.56 25.14 -9.67
N ARG A 43 -3.96 24.04 -10.34
CA ARG A 43 -4.63 24.11 -11.65
C ARG A 43 -5.93 24.90 -11.52
N ASP A 44 -6.78 24.49 -10.57
CA ASP A 44 -8.05 25.19 -10.30
C ASP A 44 -7.85 26.68 -10.01
N LYS A 45 -6.77 27.03 -9.30
CA LYS A 45 -6.46 28.42 -8.98
C LYS A 45 -6.01 29.21 -10.21
N ALA A 46 -5.26 28.59 -11.11
CA ALA A 46 -4.90 29.20 -12.38
C ALA A 46 -6.12 29.33 -13.31
N ASP A 47 -7.06 28.38 -13.31
CA ASP A 47 -8.32 28.51 -14.07
C ASP A 47 -9.18 29.68 -13.57
N VAL A 48 -9.12 30.00 -12.28
CA VAL A 48 -9.73 31.23 -11.73
C VAL A 48 -9.02 32.46 -12.28
N LEU A 49 -7.69 32.47 -12.30
CA LEU A 49 -6.90 33.60 -12.83
C LEU A 49 -7.18 33.83 -14.32
N VAL A 50 -7.21 32.78 -15.14
CA VAL A 50 -7.55 32.85 -16.57
C VAL A 50 -8.92 33.51 -16.77
N ARG A 51 -9.92 33.13 -15.97
CA ARG A 51 -11.25 33.77 -16.01
C ARG A 51 -11.22 35.25 -15.65
N GLN A 52 -10.46 35.62 -14.62
CA GLN A 52 -10.29 37.02 -14.23
C GLN A 52 -9.58 37.85 -15.31
N LEU A 53 -8.58 37.27 -15.98
CA LEU A 53 -7.89 37.92 -17.10
C LEU A 53 -8.84 38.14 -18.28
N ASN A 54 -9.65 37.14 -18.63
CA ASN A 54 -10.62 37.28 -19.72
C ASN A 54 -11.73 38.29 -19.39
N GLU A 55 -12.19 38.35 -18.14
CA GLU A 55 -13.15 39.36 -17.68
C GLU A 55 -12.54 40.77 -17.76
N PHE A 56 -11.29 40.95 -17.30
CA PHE A 56 -10.58 42.22 -17.42
C PHE A 56 -10.34 42.61 -18.89
N ALA A 57 -9.89 41.69 -19.75
CA ALA A 57 -9.70 41.95 -21.17
C ALA A 57 -10.97 42.49 -21.86
N SER A 58 -12.16 42.10 -21.39
CA SER A 58 -13.43 42.57 -21.94
C SER A 58 -13.71 44.05 -21.68
N THR A 59 -13.06 44.68 -20.68
CA THR A 59 -13.22 46.10 -20.35
C THR A 59 -12.23 47.00 -21.08
N GLU A 60 -11.15 46.43 -21.62
CA GLU A 60 -10.05 47.17 -22.23
C GLU A 60 -10.26 47.42 -23.73
N ASP A 61 -9.43 48.32 -24.30
CA ASP A 61 -9.37 48.57 -25.73
C ASP A 61 -8.90 47.34 -26.53
N PRO A 62 -9.09 47.29 -27.86
CA PRO A 62 -8.79 46.10 -28.66
C PRO A 62 -7.32 45.64 -28.61
N GLU A 63 -6.37 46.56 -28.47
CA GLU A 63 -4.94 46.22 -28.46
C GLU A 63 -4.59 45.55 -27.13
N LEU A 64 -4.97 46.17 -26.01
CA LEU A 64 -4.72 45.62 -24.68
C LEU A 64 -5.52 44.33 -24.44
N ARG A 65 -6.77 44.25 -24.90
CA ARG A 65 -7.59 43.03 -24.85
C ARG A 65 -6.90 41.85 -25.52
N THR A 66 -6.31 42.06 -26.70
CA THR A 66 -5.61 41.01 -27.43
C THR A 66 -4.41 40.51 -26.64
N CYS A 67 -3.62 41.42 -26.07
CA CYS A 67 -2.47 41.06 -25.23
C CYS A 67 -2.88 40.26 -23.98
N ILE A 68 -3.94 40.66 -23.29
CA ILE A 68 -4.42 39.97 -22.08
C ILE A 68 -4.99 38.59 -22.42
N ASN A 69 -5.74 38.46 -23.52
CA ASN A 69 -6.27 37.17 -23.97
C ASN A 69 -5.13 36.20 -24.31
N ASN A 70 -4.08 36.65 -24.99
CA ASN A 70 -2.91 35.81 -25.27
C ASN A 70 -2.22 35.34 -23.98
N LEU A 71 -2.08 36.24 -22.99
CA LEU A 71 -1.55 35.87 -21.66
C LEU A 71 -2.43 34.82 -20.96
N ALA A 72 -3.76 34.98 -21.04
CA ALA A 72 -4.71 34.03 -20.45
C ALA A 72 -4.63 32.66 -21.14
N GLU A 73 -4.47 32.64 -22.46
CA GLU A 73 -4.29 31.41 -23.26
C GLU A 73 -2.98 30.70 -22.90
N ASP A 74 -1.86 31.43 -22.78
CA ASP A 74 -0.57 30.86 -22.36
C ASP A 74 -0.67 30.21 -20.97
N ILE A 75 -1.36 30.86 -20.02
CA ILE A 75 -1.58 30.30 -18.67
C ILE A 75 -2.46 29.05 -18.73
N ALA A 76 -3.50 29.05 -19.57
CA ALA A 76 -4.39 27.92 -19.76
C ALA A 76 -3.63 26.69 -20.32
N MET A 77 -2.75 26.89 -21.31
CA MET A 77 -1.91 25.83 -21.85
C MET A 77 -1.01 25.21 -20.77
N VAL A 78 -0.43 26.03 -19.87
CA VAL A 78 0.32 25.52 -18.70
C VAL A 78 -0.56 24.64 -17.80
N GLN A 79 -1.86 24.96 -17.66
CA GLN A 79 -2.78 24.17 -16.86
C GLN A 79 -3.19 22.86 -17.52
N ASP A 80 -3.22 22.78 -18.85
CA ASP A 80 -3.46 21.52 -19.56
C ASP A 80 -2.33 20.51 -19.29
N TYR A 81 -1.07 20.95 -19.29
CA TYR A 81 0.06 20.10 -18.88
C TYR A 81 -0.09 19.64 -17.43
N ARG A 82 -0.55 20.53 -16.56
CA ARG A 82 -0.77 20.22 -15.15
C ARG A 82 -1.94 19.26 -14.94
N GLN A 83 -2.96 19.32 -15.79
CA GLN A 83 -4.04 18.33 -15.79
C GLN A 83 -3.52 16.95 -16.17
N ALA A 84 -2.71 16.88 -17.23
CA ALA A 84 -2.04 15.63 -17.63
C ALA A 84 -1.12 15.10 -16.51
N GLU A 85 -0.42 15.99 -15.79
CA GLU A 85 0.37 15.62 -14.61
C GLU A 85 -0.50 14.99 -13.51
N VAL A 86 -1.64 15.61 -13.17
CA VAL A 86 -2.58 15.09 -12.16
C VAL A 86 -3.11 13.71 -12.54
N GLU A 87 -3.57 13.54 -13.78
CA GLU A 87 -4.07 12.26 -14.27
C GLU A 87 -3.00 11.18 -14.22
N ARG A 88 -1.78 11.52 -14.61
CA ARG A 88 -0.65 10.60 -14.59
C ARG A 88 -0.21 10.26 -13.17
N LEU A 89 -0.23 11.22 -12.24
CA LEU A 89 0.01 10.96 -10.82
C LEU A 89 -1.02 9.97 -10.25
N GLU A 90 -2.30 10.17 -10.52
CA GLU A 90 -3.33 9.26 -9.99
C GLU A 90 -3.22 7.86 -10.62
N ALA A 91 -3.08 7.78 -11.95
CA ALA A 91 -3.09 6.50 -12.67
C ALA A 91 -1.79 5.71 -12.52
N ARG A 92 -0.63 6.37 -12.52
CA ARG A 92 0.69 5.71 -12.59
C ARG A 92 1.42 5.68 -11.26
N VAL A 93 1.01 6.46 -10.27
CA VAL A 93 1.71 6.56 -8.98
C VAL A 93 0.79 6.18 -7.83
N VAL A 94 -0.33 6.88 -7.66
CA VAL A 94 -1.24 6.65 -6.52
C VAL A 94 -1.95 5.30 -6.62
N THR A 95 -2.53 4.98 -7.78
CA THR A 95 -3.28 3.73 -7.97
C THR A 95 -2.42 2.47 -7.78
N PRO A 96 -1.23 2.36 -8.38
CA PRO A 96 -0.35 1.21 -8.14
C PRO A 96 0.07 1.09 -6.67
N LEU A 97 0.34 2.21 -5.98
CA LEU A 97 0.71 2.18 -4.57
C LEU A 97 -0.44 1.72 -3.67
N LYS A 98 -1.69 2.13 -3.97
CA LYS A 98 -2.89 1.67 -3.26
C LYS A 98 -3.04 0.14 -3.32
N ALA A 99 -2.72 -0.48 -4.45
CA ALA A 99 -2.84 -1.93 -4.64
C ALA A 99 -1.94 -2.74 -3.68
N TYR A 100 -0.82 -2.18 -3.22
CA TYR A 100 0.00 -2.84 -2.20
C TYR A 100 -0.70 -2.96 -0.85
N GLY A 101 -1.64 -2.07 -0.53
CA GLY A 101 -2.47 -2.19 0.67
C GLY A 101 -3.25 -3.50 0.71
N ASP A 102 -3.85 -3.89 -0.42
CA ASP A 102 -4.57 -5.16 -0.55
C ASP A 102 -3.62 -6.36 -0.44
N ILE A 103 -2.44 -6.28 -1.06
CA ILE A 103 -1.43 -7.33 -0.97
C ILE A 103 -0.99 -7.55 0.49
N VAL A 104 -0.66 -6.48 1.22
CA VAL A 104 -0.25 -6.56 2.63
C VAL A 104 -1.39 -7.14 3.49
N LYS A 105 -2.64 -6.74 3.23
CA LYS A 105 -3.82 -7.25 3.93
C LYS A 105 -4.02 -8.75 3.70
N ILE A 106 -3.89 -9.23 2.47
CA ILE A 106 -3.97 -10.65 2.12
C ILE A 106 -2.85 -11.43 2.83
N LYS A 107 -1.60 -10.97 2.72
CA LYS A 107 -0.45 -11.64 3.36
C LYS A 107 -0.58 -11.70 4.88
N ARG A 108 -1.16 -10.68 5.50
CA ARG A 108 -1.47 -10.70 6.94
C ARG A 108 -2.55 -11.73 7.28
N ALA A 109 -3.58 -11.86 6.46
CA ALA A 109 -4.60 -12.88 6.66
C ALA A 109 -4.02 -14.29 6.53
N ASP A 110 -3.17 -14.52 5.52
CA ASP A 110 -2.47 -15.79 5.31
C ASP A 110 -1.58 -16.14 6.52
N LEU A 111 -0.80 -15.18 7.02
CA LEU A 111 0.07 -15.39 8.17
C LEU A 111 -0.74 -15.74 9.44
N LYS A 112 -1.88 -15.09 9.66
CA LYS A 112 -2.78 -15.41 10.76
C LYS A 112 -3.32 -16.84 10.65
N ARG A 113 -3.75 -17.26 9.46
CA ARG A 113 -4.22 -18.64 9.21
C ARG A 113 -3.10 -19.65 9.47
N PHE A 114 -1.93 -19.42 8.89
CA PHE A 114 -0.75 -20.26 9.09
C PHE A 114 -0.39 -20.43 10.57
N ASN A 115 -0.39 -19.33 11.35
CA ASN A 115 -0.05 -19.39 12.76
C ASN A 115 -1.12 -20.12 13.60
N ALA A 116 -2.39 -20.04 13.21
CA ALA A 116 -3.48 -20.78 13.84
C ALA A 116 -3.36 -22.30 13.59
N ASP A 117 -3.07 -22.70 12.35
CA ASP A 117 -2.87 -24.12 11.98
C ASP A 117 -1.65 -24.70 12.69
N ARG A 118 -0.54 -23.95 12.71
CA ARG A 118 0.67 -24.32 13.47
C ARG A 118 0.39 -24.49 14.96
N SER A 119 -0.37 -23.57 15.56
CA SER A 119 -0.74 -23.65 16.98
C SER A 119 -1.57 -24.89 17.28
N ARG A 120 -2.40 -25.34 16.33
CA ARG A 120 -3.17 -26.59 16.44
C ARG A 120 -2.24 -27.81 16.36
N GLU A 121 -1.37 -27.85 15.37
CA GLU A 121 -0.38 -28.94 15.20
C GLU A 121 0.51 -29.08 16.44
N MET A 122 0.98 -27.96 17.00
CA MET A 122 1.79 -27.96 18.22
C MET A 122 1.06 -28.55 19.42
N LYS A 123 -0.25 -28.27 19.57
CA LYS A 123 -1.08 -28.87 20.62
C LYS A 123 -1.24 -30.39 20.41
N GLU A 124 -1.41 -30.85 19.18
CA GLU A 124 -1.49 -32.29 18.88
C GLU A 124 -0.15 -33.00 19.16
N LEU A 125 0.98 -32.40 18.78
CA LEU A 125 2.31 -32.92 19.11
C LEU A 125 2.53 -33.04 20.63
N GLN A 126 2.13 -32.03 21.40
CA GLN A 126 2.22 -32.06 22.87
C GLN A 126 1.33 -33.17 23.48
N LYS A 127 0.15 -33.43 22.90
CA LYS A 127 -0.70 -34.55 23.34
C LYS A 127 -0.05 -35.89 23.04
N LEU A 128 0.51 -36.07 21.83
CA LEU A 128 1.23 -37.28 21.43
C LEU A 128 2.42 -37.54 22.36
N GLU A 129 3.19 -36.51 22.69
CA GLU A 129 4.34 -36.63 23.61
C GLU A 129 3.89 -37.08 25.01
N LYS A 130 2.79 -36.51 25.54
CA LYS A 130 2.21 -36.94 26.83
C LYS A 130 1.75 -38.40 26.81
N ILE A 131 1.17 -38.88 25.71
CA ILE A 131 0.74 -40.27 25.56
C ILE A 131 1.98 -41.20 25.53
N ARG A 132 3.01 -40.85 24.75
CA ARG A 132 4.28 -41.60 24.67
C ARG A 132 5.03 -41.68 26.01
N LEU A 133 4.88 -40.68 26.88
CA LEU A 133 5.48 -40.70 28.22
C LEU A 133 4.70 -41.58 29.21
N LYS A 134 3.38 -41.74 29.03
CA LYS A 134 2.54 -42.58 29.90
C LYS A 134 2.61 -44.08 29.56
N ASN A 135 2.96 -44.45 28.33
CA ASN A 135 3.05 -45.84 27.86
C ASN A 135 4.47 -46.19 27.37
N PRO A 136 5.42 -46.54 28.26
CA PRO A 136 6.78 -46.89 27.88
C PRO A 136 6.90 -48.22 27.12
N ALA A 137 5.92 -49.13 27.21
CA ALA A 137 5.92 -50.43 26.53
C ALA A 137 5.74 -50.33 25.01
N ASP A 138 5.03 -49.31 24.51
CA ASP A 138 4.85 -49.07 23.06
C ASP A 138 6.13 -48.56 22.36
N ARG A 139 7.20 -48.28 23.12
CA ARG A 139 8.52 -47.96 22.53
C ARG A 139 9.16 -49.15 21.83
N GLN A 140 8.87 -50.38 22.27
CA GLN A 140 9.50 -51.59 21.71
C GLN A 140 8.77 -52.13 20.49
N SER A 141 7.46 -51.86 20.34
CA SER A 141 6.62 -52.41 19.27
C SER A 141 6.92 -51.85 17.87
N ILE A 142 7.59 -50.70 17.77
CA ILE A 142 7.96 -50.10 16.47
C ILE A 142 9.32 -50.61 15.97
N VAL A 143 10.18 -51.10 16.87
CA VAL A 143 11.50 -51.66 16.48
C VAL A 143 11.37 -53.12 16.04
N SER A 144 10.34 -53.83 16.48
CA SER A 144 10.10 -55.25 16.16
C SER A 144 9.35 -55.52 14.85
N PHE A 145 8.94 -54.50 14.11
CA PHE A 145 8.37 -54.63 12.75
C PHE A 145 9.34 -54.26 11.62
N ILE A 146 10.61 -53.98 11.94
CA ILE A 146 11.70 -53.84 10.95
C ILE A 146 12.80 -54.84 11.31
N ILE A 147 12.48 -56.14 11.18
CA ILE A 147 13.39 -57.25 10.91
C ILE A 147 12.61 -58.21 10.01
#